data_AF-A0A8H5C763-F1
#
_entry.id   AF-A0A8H5C763-F1
#
_cell.length_a   1.000
_cell.length_b   1.000
_cell.length_c   1.000
_cell.angle_alpha   90.00
_cell.angle_beta   90.00
_cell.angle_gamma   90.00
#
_symmetry.space_group_name_H-M   'P 1'
#
loop_
_entity.id
_entity.type
_entity.pdbx_description
1 polymer ?
#
loop_
_entity_poly.entity_id
_entity_poly.type
_entity_poly.pdbx_seq_one_letter_code
_entity_poly.pdbx_strand_id
1 'polypeptide(L)'
;FAFYSVSILQAANFFGRIIPQLMLPYIGLFNLQLVCTTSSTALVFSMIAVTTVGGTIPFTILYGFFSGATISLVPPLFATFARNFGEVGVRMGLGIFLGGLGGLIGVPIDGALLTSHFVWWRPAVFSGVLLAAASLFFLGSRMGVASRKGTQKV
;
A
#
# COMPACT_ATOMS: atom_id res chain seq x y z
N PHE A 1 8.35 19.31 14.19
CA PHE A 1 7.93 19.00 12.81
C PHE A 1 7.19 17.67 12.69
N ALA A 2 7.59 16.62 13.44
CA ALA A 2 6.96 15.30 13.39
C ALA A 2 5.41 15.29 13.46
N PHE A 3 4.80 16.04 14.40
CA PHE A 3 3.34 16.12 14.49
C PHE A 3 2.68 16.71 13.24
N TYR A 4 3.26 17.75 12.63
CA TYR A 4 2.74 18.32 11.39
C TYR A 4 2.89 17.34 10.21
N SER A 5 4.02 16.62 10.13
CA SER A 5 4.23 15.59 9.12
C SER A 5 3.19 14.47 9.21
N VAL A 6 2.85 14.03 10.43
CA VAL A 6 1.81 13.01 10.66
C VAL A 6 0.42 13.54 10.30
N SER A 7 0.07 14.77 10.70
CA SER A 7 -1.22 15.37 10.34
C SER A 7 -1.37 15.53 8.82
N ILE A 8 -0.32 15.98 8.13
CA ILE A 8 -0.31 16.11 6.66
C ILE A 8 -0.45 14.73 6.01
N LEU A 9 0.27 13.72 6.50
CA LEU A 9 0.19 12.36 5.99
C LEU A 9 -1.22 11.79 6.11
N GLN A 10 -1.87 11.97 7.26
CA GLN A 10 -3.23 11.47 7.48
C GLN A 10 -4.27 12.24 6.64
N ALA A 11 -4.08 13.55 6.46
CA ALA A 11 -4.91 14.34 5.56
C ALA A 11 -4.76 13.87 4.10
N ALA A 12 -3.53 13.63 3.64
CA ALA A 12 -3.27 13.09 2.30
C ALA A 12 -3.83 11.66 2.13
N ASN A 13 -3.75 10.84 3.18
CA ASN A 13 -4.34 9.50 3.21
C ASN A 13 -5.86 9.55 3.02
N PHE A 14 -6.56 10.50 3.66
CA PHE A 14 -8.00 10.70 3.43
C PHE A 14 -8.32 10.94 1.95
N PHE A 15 -7.59 11.82 1.26
CA PHE A 15 -7.77 12.04 -0.17
C PHE A 15 -7.38 10.81 -1.02
N GLY A 16 -6.31 10.13 -0.63
CA GLY A 16 -5.86 8.87 -1.22
C GLY A 16 -6.87 7.74 -1.07
N ARG A 17 -7.77 7.79 -0.11
CA ARG A 17 -8.84 6.79 0.04
C ARG A 17 -10.03 7.07 -0.88
N ILE A 18 -10.32 8.33 -1.18
CA ILE A 18 -11.53 8.73 -1.92
C ILE A 18 -11.26 8.75 -3.44
N ILE A 19 -10.22 9.46 -3.87
CA ILE A 19 -9.95 9.70 -5.30
C ILE A 19 -9.75 8.39 -6.07
N PRO A 20 -8.91 7.44 -5.61
CA PRO A 20 -8.65 6.20 -6.34
C PRO A 20 -9.88 5.29 -6.38
N GLN A 21 -10.74 5.33 -5.35
CA GLN A 21 -12.02 4.62 -5.35
C GLN A 21 -12.98 5.16 -6.41
N LEU A 22 -13.01 6.48 -6.63
CA LEU A 22 -13.82 7.10 -7.69
C LEU A 22 -13.29 6.78 -9.10
N MET A 23 -12.00 6.47 -9.24
CA MET A 23 -11.37 6.12 -10.53
C MET A 23 -11.51 4.65 -10.92
N LEU A 24 -12.06 3.81 -10.04
CA LEU A 24 -12.31 2.38 -10.31
C LEU A 24 -13.08 2.10 -11.62
N PRO A 25 -14.13 2.85 -11.98
CA PRO A 25 -14.91 2.58 -13.19
C PRO A 25 -14.10 2.76 -14.49
N TYR A 26 -13.03 3.56 -14.46
CA TYR A 26 -12.28 3.95 -15.66
C TYR A 26 -11.01 3.13 -15.86
N ILE A 27 -10.28 2.83 -14.78
CA ILE A 27 -8.92 2.23 -14.84
C ILE A 27 -8.95 0.72 -14.55
N GLY A 28 -9.95 0.24 -13.80
CA GLY A 28 -10.00 -1.11 -13.28
C GLY A 28 -9.28 -1.25 -11.94
N LEU A 29 -9.80 -2.14 -11.10
CA LEU A 29 -9.38 -2.31 -9.71
C LEU A 29 -7.95 -2.84 -9.61
N PHE A 30 -7.59 -3.81 -10.47
CA PHE A 30 -6.27 -4.43 -10.44
C PHE A 30 -5.18 -3.50 -10.96
N ASN A 31 -5.43 -2.79 -12.05
CA ASN A 31 -4.45 -1.84 -12.61
C ASN A 31 -4.19 -0.69 -11.64
N LEU A 32 -5.25 -0.18 -11.00
CA LEU A 32 -5.14 0.93 -10.06
C LEU A 32 -4.40 0.51 -8.77
N GLN A 33 -4.69 -0.68 -8.23
CA GLN A 33 -3.93 -1.25 -7.12
C GLN A 33 -2.45 -1.39 -7.45
N LEU A 34 -2.15 -1.86 -8.66
CA LEU A 34 -0.77 -2.06 -9.11
C LEU A 34 0.00 -0.74 -9.09
N VAL A 35 -0.56 0.27 -9.76
CA VAL A 35 0.04 1.61 -9.87
C VAL A 35 0.23 2.23 -8.50
N CYS A 36 -0.76 2.14 -7.61
CA CYS A 36 -0.64 2.68 -6.26
C CYS A 36 0.44 1.96 -5.44
N THR A 37 0.53 0.63 -5.54
CA THR A 37 1.52 -0.16 -4.80
C THR A 37 2.93 0.06 -5.34
N THR A 38 3.12 0.12 -6.66
CA THR A 38 4.42 0.40 -7.29
C THR A 38 4.90 1.81 -6.96
N SER A 39 4.01 2.80 -7.02
CA SER A 39 4.33 4.19 -6.65
C SER A 39 4.69 4.30 -5.16
N SER A 40 3.95 3.62 -4.27
CA SER A 40 4.29 3.55 -2.85
C SER A 40 5.66 2.92 -2.61
N THR A 41 5.99 1.86 -3.33
CA THR A 41 7.28 1.17 -3.26
C THR A 41 8.42 2.11 -3.67
N ALA A 42 8.29 2.78 -4.82
CA ALA A 42 9.27 3.74 -5.32
C ALA A 42 9.47 4.91 -4.34
N LEU A 43 8.37 5.40 -3.73
CA LEU A 43 8.44 6.45 -2.72
C LEU A 43 9.20 5.98 -1.47
N VAL A 44 8.94 4.78 -0.96
CA VAL A 44 9.67 4.27 0.22
C VAL A 44 11.17 4.14 -0.05
N PHE A 45 11.59 3.72 -1.24
CA PHE A 45 13.00 3.76 -1.61
C PHE A 45 13.54 5.18 -1.73
N SER A 46 12.74 6.13 -2.25
CA SER A 46 13.14 7.54 -2.31
C SER A 46 13.34 8.18 -0.93
N MET A 47 12.67 7.68 0.11
CA MET A 47 12.84 8.15 1.49
C MET A 47 14.30 8.02 1.97
N ILE A 48 15.04 7.03 1.47
CA ILE A 48 16.45 6.82 1.82
C ILE A 48 17.32 8.00 1.35
N ALA A 49 16.95 8.66 0.24
CA ALA A 49 17.66 9.80 -0.33
C ALA A 49 17.21 11.15 0.26
N VAL A 50 16.06 11.20 0.94
CA VAL A 50 15.53 12.45 1.51
C VAL A 50 16.17 12.71 2.86
N THR A 51 17.24 13.50 2.86
CA THR A 51 17.95 13.94 4.07
C THR A 51 17.55 15.35 4.54
N THR A 52 16.71 16.05 3.79
CA THR A 52 16.33 17.45 4.05
C THR A 52 14.88 17.61 4.49
N VAL A 53 14.63 18.56 5.40
CA VAL A 53 13.27 18.89 5.88
C VAL A 53 12.34 19.32 4.74
N GLY A 54 12.87 20.06 3.75
CA GLY A 54 12.11 20.47 2.56
C GLY A 54 11.62 19.29 1.71
N GLY A 55 12.39 18.20 1.62
CA GLY A 55 11.99 17.00 0.89
C GLY A 55 10.95 16.14 1.63
N THR A 56 10.84 16.26 2.95
CA THR A 56 9.89 15.45 3.73
C THR A 56 8.42 15.84 3.50
N ILE A 57 8.13 17.10 3.19
CA ILE A 57 6.75 17.58 2.95
C ILE A 57 6.13 16.95 1.69
N PRO A 58 6.73 17.06 0.49
CA PRO A 58 6.17 16.43 -0.70
C PRO A 58 6.16 14.91 -0.58
N PHE A 59 7.14 14.33 0.12
CA PHE A 59 7.18 12.90 0.41
C PHE A 59 5.97 12.45 1.24
N THR A 60 5.65 13.10 2.36
CA THR A 60 4.52 12.68 3.20
C THR A 60 3.17 12.85 2.50
N ILE A 61 3.02 13.84 1.63
CA ILE A 61 1.81 14.04 0.83
C ILE A 61 1.65 12.90 -0.19
N LEU A 62 2.68 12.65 -0.99
CA LEU A 62 2.63 11.63 -2.03
C LEU A 62 2.50 10.22 -1.42
N TYR A 63 3.33 9.91 -0.43
CA TYR A 63 3.29 8.63 0.26
C TYR A 63 1.95 8.42 0.98
N GLY A 64 1.44 9.45 1.68
CA GLY A 64 0.12 9.39 2.33
C GLY A 64 -1.00 9.11 1.32
N PHE A 65 -0.97 9.75 0.16
CA PHE A 65 -1.93 9.53 -0.92
C PHE A 65 -1.89 8.09 -1.47
N PHE A 66 -0.72 7.61 -1.89
CA PHE A 66 -0.61 6.28 -2.52
C PHE A 66 -0.76 5.13 -1.51
N SER A 67 -0.28 5.29 -0.28
CA SER A 67 -0.48 4.30 0.79
C SER A 67 -1.95 4.19 1.18
N GLY A 68 -2.63 5.34 1.32
CA GLY A 68 -4.07 5.40 1.57
C GLY A 68 -4.89 4.72 0.46
N ALA A 69 -4.51 4.98 -0.79
CA ALA A 69 -5.10 4.33 -1.96
C ALA A 69 -5.00 2.82 -1.90
N THR A 70 -3.79 2.31 -1.66
CA THR A 70 -3.50 0.87 -1.62
C THR A 70 -4.35 0.16 -0.57
N ILE A 71 -4.45 0.73 0.65
CA ILE A 71 -5.24 0.15 1.74
C ILE A 71 -6.75 0.15 1.40
N SER A 72 -7.23 1.22 0.76
CA SER A 72 -8.64 1.37 0.40
C SER A 72 -9.13 0.39 -0.67
N LEU A 73 -8.22 -0.13 -1.49
CA LEU A 73 -8.54 -1.01 -2.63
C LEU A 73 -8.44 -2.49 -2.26
N VAL A 74 -7.80 -2.82 -1.15
CA VAL A 74 -7.68 -4.21 -0.65
C VAL A 74 -9.04 -4.87 -0.38
N PRO A 75 -10.01 -4.23 0.30
CA PRO A 75 -11.34 -4.83 0.51
C PRO A 75 -12.09 -5.17 -0.79
N PRO A 76 -12.23 -4.27 -1.80
CA PRO A 76 -12.87 -4.62 -3.07
C PRO A 76 -12.08 -5.67 -3.88
N LEU A 77 -10.75 -5.76 -3.71
CA LEU A 77 -9.96 -6.84 -4.33
C LEU A 77 -10.36 -8.20 -3.79
N PHE A 78 -10.50 -8.35 -2.47
CA PHE A 78 -10.97 -9.61 -1.91
C PHE A 78 -12.42 -9.93 -2.31
N ALA A 79 -13.27 -8.92 -2.41
CA ALA A 79 -14.64 -9.09 -2.88
C ALA A 79 -14.71 -9.60 -4.34
N THR A 80 -13.81 -9.14 -5.22
CA THR A 80 -13.76 -9.61 -6.63
C THR A 80 -13.27 -11.04 -6.80
N PHE A 81 -12.58 -11.61 -5.81
CA PHE A 81 -12.22 -13.03 -5.79
C PHE A 81 -13.34 -13.94 -5.27
N ALA A 82 -14.32 -13.40 -4.53
CA ALA A 82 -15.43 -14.19 -4.00
C ALA A 82 -16.37 -14.64 -5.15
N ARG A 83 -16.78 -15.91 -5.11
CA ARG A 83 -17.76 -16.47 -6.07
C ARG A 83 -19.21 -16.27 -5.64
N ASN A 84 -19.45 -16.20 -4.34
CA ASN A 84 -20.77 -16.09 -3.73
C ASN A 84 -20.79 -14.94 -2.71
N PHE A 85 -21.90 -14.19 -2.62
CA PHE A 85 -22.06 -13.09 -1.66
C PHE A 85 -21.89 -13.52 -0.19
N GLY A 86 -22.23 -14.77 0.15
CA GLY A 86 -22.03 -15.31 1.50
C GLY A 86 -20.57 -15.53 1.90
N GLU A 87 -19.65 -15.64 0.93
CA GLU A 87 -18.21 -15.87 1.19
C GLU A 87 -17.39 -14.58 1.19
N VAL A 88 -17.97 -13.46 0.74
CA VAL A 88 -17.29 -12.16 0.63
C VAL A 88 -16.76 -11.73 2.00
N GLY A 89 -17.62 -11.77 3.03
CA GLY A 89 -17.25 -11.36 4.39
C GLY A 89 -16.13 -12.22 4.99
N VAL A 90 -16.20 -13.54 4.82
CA VAL A 90 -15.17 -14.48 5.33
C VAL A 90 -13.83 -14.25 4.64
N ARG A 91 -13.82 -14.08 3.31
CA ARG A 91 -12.59 -13.86 2.54
C ARG A 91 -11.96 -12.49 2.82
N MET A 92 -12.78 -11.44 2.91
CA MET A 92 -12.30 -10.10 3.31
C MET A 92 -11.76 -10.13 4.74
N GLY A 93 -12.48 -10.76 5.66
CA GLY A 93 -12.06 -10.90 7.06
C GLY A 93 -10.74 -11.66 7.19
N LEU A 94 -10.58 -12.79 6.50
CA LEU A 94 -9.34 -13.56 6.49
C LEU A 94 -8.16 -12.74 5.91
N GLY A 95 -8.41 -12.00 4.81
CA GLY A 95 -7.40 -11.15 4.19
C GLY A 95 -6.91 -10.03 5.11
N ILE A 96 -7.84 -9.35 5.78
CA ILE A 96 -7.52 -8.29 6.75
C ILE A 96 -6.87 -8.89 8.00
N PHE A 97 -7.29 -10.07 8.46
CA PHE A 97 -6.68 -10.77 9.59
C PHE A 97 -5.21 -11.09 9.33
N LEU A 98 -4.89 -11.67 8.17
CA LEU A 98 -3.51 -11.93 7.75
C LEU A 98 -2.71 -10.63 7.61
N GLY A 99 -3.32 -9.57 7.06
CA GLY A 99 -2.71 -8.24 7.01
C GLY A 99 -2.40 -7.66 8.40
N GLY A 100 -3.29 -7.89 9.37
CA GLY A 100 -3.12 -7.50 10.77
C GLY A 100 -1.94 -8.19 11.44
N LEU A 101 -1.72 -9.48 11.17
CA LEU A 101 -0.53 -10.21 11.65
C LEU A 101 0.76 -9.61 11.05
N GLY A 102 0.72 -9.24 9.78
CA GLY A 102 1.83 -8.53 9.12
C GLY A 102 2.14 -7.19 9.80
N GLY A 103 1.12 -6.40 10.12
CA GLY A 103 1.28 -5.14 10.86
C GLY A 103 1.82 -5.35 12.28
N LEU A 104 1.37 -6.40 12.98
CA LEU A 104 1.83 -6.73 14.33
C LEU A 104 3.31 -7.12 14.37
N ILE A 105 3.78 -7.84 13.36
CA ILE A 105 5.18 -8.32 13.27
C ILE A 105 6.09 -7.24 12.65
N GLY A 106 5.60 -6.47 11.66
CA GLY A 106 6.38 -5.48 10.94
C GLY A 106 6.84 -4.31 11.82
N VAL A 107 5.92 -3.72 12.60
CA VAL A 107 6.21 -2.56 13.46
C VAL A 107 7.34 -2.81 14.48
N PRO A 108 7.39 -3.92 15.23
CA PRO A 108 8.50 -4.18 16.15
C PRO A 108 9.80 -4.50 15.41
N ILE A 109 9.76 -5.10 14.22
CA ILE A 109 10.97 -5.31 13.40
C ILE A 109 11.53 -3.96 12.94
N ASP A 110 10.69 -3.07 12.43
CA ASP A 110 11.09 -1.71 12.04
C ASP A 110 11.66 -0.93 13.24
N GLY A 111 11.03 -1.07 14.41
CA GLY A 111 11.52 -0.47 15.66
C GLY A 111 12.88 -1.02 16.11
N ALA A 112 13.09 -2.33 15.99
CA ALA A 112 14.37 -2.97 16.30
C ALA A 112 15.47 -2.56 15.30
N LEU A 113 15.14 -2.43 14.01
CA LEU A 113 16.06 -2.01 12.95
C LEU A 113 16.53 -0.57 13.12
N LEU A 114 15.70 0.30 13.70
CA LEU A 114 16.04 1.71 13.93
C LEU A 114 17.25 1.87 14.86
N THR A 115 17.46 0.94 15.81
CA THR A 115 18.58 0.91 16.78
C THR A 115 18.70 2.20 17.62
N SER A 116 19.50 2.20 18.69
CA SER A 116 19.78 3.40 19.52
C SER A 116 20.47 4.55 18.77
N HIS A 117 20.98 4.30 17.57
CA HIS A 117 21.64 5.29 16.71
C HIS A 117 20.73 5.90 15.62
N PHE A 118 19.41 5.63 15.66
CA PHE A 118 18.42 6.18 14.72
C PHE A 118 18.84 6.02 13.24
N VAL A 119 19.21 4.80 12.85
CA VAL A 119 19.67 4.50 11.49
C VAL A 119 18.47 4.23 10.58
N TRP A 120 17.91 5.30 10.02
CA TRP A 120 16.65 5.27 9.24
C TRP A 120 16.69 4.49 7.93
N TRP A 121 17.87 4.25 7.34
CA TRP A 121 17.97 3.54 6.06
C TRP A 121 17.60 2.05 6.19
N ARG A 122 17.85 1.43 7.35
CA ARG A 122 17.58 0.00 7.59
C ARG A 122 16.07 -0.34 7.54
N PRO A 123 15.19 0.32 8.33
CA PRO A 123 13.76 0.09 8.25
C PRO A 123 13.17 0.52 6.90
N ALA A 124 13.71 1.57 6.27
CA ALA A 124 13.27 2.00 4.94
C ALA A 124 13.51 0.92 3.87
N VAL A 125 14.68 0.26 3.87
CA VAL A 125 14.95 -0.87 2.97
C VAL A 125 14.06 -2.07 3.29
N PHE A 126 13.88 -2.41 4.57
CA PHE A 126 13.01 -3.52 4.97
C PHE A 126 11.56 -3.32 4.50
N SER A 127 10.98 -2.16 4.80
CA SER A 127 9.65 -1.78 4.34
C SER A 127 9.56 -1.73 2.81
N GLY A 128 10.58 -1.20 2.13
CA GLY A 128 10.64 -1.12 0.67
C GLY A 128 10.68 -2.50 0.00
N VAL A 129 11.45 -3.45 0.54
CA VAL A 129 11.51 -4.83 0.04
C VAL A 129 10.18 -5.55 0.26
N LEU A 130 9.53 -5.37 1.41
CA LEU A 130 8.20 -5.94 1.67
C LEU A 130 7.14 -5.37 0.72
N LEU A 131 7.15 -4.06 0.48
CA LEU A 131 6.27 -3.40 -0.49
C LEU A 131 6.55 -3.86 -1.93
N ALA A 132 7.81 -4.05 -2.30
CA ALA A 132 8.19 -4.61 -3.60
C ALA A 132 7.71 -6.06 -3.75
N ALA A 133 7.87 -6.88 -2.71
CA ALA A 133 7.33 -8.24 -2.69
C ALA A 133 5.81 -8.23 -2.83
N ALA A 134 5.11 -7.35 -2.11
CA ALA A 134 3.66 -7.18 -2.24
C ALA A 134 3.27 -6.77 -3.67
N SER A 135 4.00 -5.84 -4.28
CA SER A 135 3.80 -5.44 -5.68
C SER A 135 3.97 -6.62 -6.65
N LEU A 136 4.98 -7.47 -6.44
CA LEU A 136 5.18 -8.69 -7.23
C LEU A 136 4.04 -9.71 -7.04
N PHE A 137 3.54 -9.87 -5.82
CA PHE A 137 2.36 -10.72 -5.56
C PHE A 137 1.11 -10.15 -6.23
N PHE A 138 0.91 -8.83 -6.21
CA PHE A 138 -0.19 -8.18 -6.93
C PHE A 138 -0.04 -8.31 -8.46
N LEU A 139 1.16 -8.18 -9.00
CA LEU A 139 1.48 -8.48 -10.41
C LEU A 139 1.12 -9.93 -10.77
N GLY A 140 1.55 -10.90 -9.95
CA GLY A 140 1.26 -12.32 -10.15
C GLY A 140 -0.24 -12.64 -10.08
N SER A 141 -0.95 -12.06 -9.11
CA SER A 141 -2.41 -12.21 -9.03
C SER A 141 -3.13 -11.58 -10.23
N ARG A 142 -2.66 -10.43 -10.71
CA ARG A 142 -3.17 -9.79 -11.93
C ARG A 142 -2.94 -10.66 -13.16
N MET A 143 -1.77 -11.29 -13.31
CA MET A 143 -1.48 -12.23 -14.41
C MET A 143 -2.36 -13.47 -14.35
N GLY A 144 -2.56 -14.04 -13.14
CA GLY A 144 -3.44 -15.20 -12.94
C GLY A 144 -4.91 -14.87 -13.21
N VAL A 145 -5.39 -13.68 -12.84
CA VAL A 145 -6.76 -13.22 -13.11
C VAL A 145 -6.95 -12.87 -14.58
N ALA A 146 -5.96 -12.20 -15.21
CA ALA A 146 -5.99 -11.90 -16.64
C ALA A 146 -6.02 -13.18 -17.48
N SER A 147 -5.24 -14.21 -17.11
CA SER A 147 -5.23 -15.50 -17.78
C SER A 147 -6.55 -16.28 -17.61
N ARG A 148 -7.29 -16.07 -16.52
CA ARG A 148 -8.59 -16.73 -16.27
C ARG A 148 -9.77 -16.00 -16.89
N LYS A 149 -9.73 -14.68 -16.99
CA LYS A 149 -10.85 -13.87 -17.50
C LYS A 149 -10.74 -13.49 -18.97
N GLY A 150 -9.56 -13.60 -19.59
CA GLY A 150 -9.37 -13.30 -21.02
C GLY A 150 -9.57 -11.83 -21.42
N THR A 151 -9.70 -10.92 -20.45
CA THR A 151 -10.07 -9.52 -20.69
C THR A 151 -9.12 -8.59 -19.94
N GLN A 152 -8.56 -7.59 -20.64
CA GLN A 152 -7.62 -6.61 -20.08
C GLN A 152 -8.27 -5.50 -19.23
N LYS A 153 -9.61 -5.45 -19.19
CA LYS A 153 -10.36 -4.55 -18.31
C LYS A 153 -10.79 -5.32 -17.06
N VAL A 154 -9.94 -5.32 -16.04
CA VAL A 154 -10.27 -5.73 -14.67
C VAL A 154 -9.67 -4.73 -13.68
#